data_AF-A0A0C2G7Y8-F1
#
_entry.id   AF-A0A0C2G7Y8-F1
#
_cell.length_a   1.000
_cell.length_b   1.000
_cell.length_c   1.000
_cell.angle_alpha   90.00
_cell.angle_beta   90.00
_cell.angle_gamma   90.00
#
_symmetry.space_group_name_H-M   'P 1'
#
loop_
_entity.id
_entity.type
_entity.pdbx_description
1 polymer ?
#
loop_
_entity_poly.entity_id
_entity_poly.type
_entity_poly.pdbx_seq_one_letter_code
_entity_poly.pdbx_strand_id
1 'polypeptide(L)' 'MAYFHRESRLVQKKKTIYPEWEKCWDTAVTEGRILQIVLMFNQTPVVEATMRLEVGVCLC' A
#
# COMPACT_ATOMS: atom_id res chain seq x y z
N MET A 1 6.75 -4.40 14.50
CA MET A 1 7.63 -5.11 13.53
C MET A 1 6.84 -6.26 12.93
N ALA A 2 6.26 -6.09 11.74
CA ALA A 2 5.57 -7.18 11.05
C ALA A 2 6.56 -7.84 10.07
N TYR A 3 6.92 -9.10 10.33
CA TYR A 3 7.76 -9.89 9.44
C TYR A 3 6.88 -10.50 8.35
N PHE A 4 7.02 -10.03 7.11
CA PHE A 4 6.30 -10.62 5.98
C PHE A 4 7.09 -11.83 5.45
N HIS A 5 6.48 -13.01 5.54
CA HIS A 5 7.05 -14.28 5.08
C HIS A 5 7.33 -14.22 3.56
N ARG A 6 8.58 -14.49 3.17
CA ARG A 6 9.16 -14.32 1.82
C ARG A 6 8.63 -15.25 0.73
N GLU A 7 7.61 -16.08 1.00
CA GLU A 7 7.32 -17.25 0.16
C GLU A 7 6.44 -16.97 -1.08
N SER A 8 5.96 -15.74 -1.29
CA SER A 8 5.11 -15.40 -2.44
C SER A 8 5.56 -14.12 -3.14
N ARG A 9 5.84 -14.20 -4.44
CA ARG A 9 6.18 -13.03 -5.27
C ARG A 9 4.95 -12.13 -5.41
N LEU A 10 5.05 -10.89 -4.95
CA LEU A 10 4.00 -9.89 -5.15
C LEU A 10 3.99 -9.43 -6.61
N VAL A 11 2.80 -9.36 -7.20
CA VAL A 11 2.59 -8.86 -8.56
C VAL A 11 1.66 -7.66 -8.48
N GLN A 12 2.15 -6.50 -8.91
CA GLN A 12 1.34 -5.29 -8.99
C GLN A 12 0.34 -5.41 -10.14
N LYS A 13 -0.93 -5.67 -9.81
CA LYS A 13 -2.02 -5.78 -10.79
C LYS A 13 -2.65 -4.44 -11.19
N LYS A 14 -2.55 -3.41 -10.34
CA LYS A 14 -3.12 -2.07 -10.57
C LYS A 14 -2.02 -1.04 -10.76
N LYS A 15 -2.30 0.01 -11.54
CA LYS A 15 -1.38 1.16 -11.69
C LYS A 15 -1.10 1.81 -10.34
N THR A 16 0.11 2.32 -10.16
CA THR A 16 0.48 3.14 -8.99
C THR A 16 -0.36 4.40 -8.97
N ILE A 17 -0.88 4.76 -7.79
CA ILE A 17 -1.68 5.96 -7.57
C ILE A 17 -0.80 6.96 -6.81
N TYR A 18 -0.90 8.24 -7.17
CA TYR A 18 -0.22 9.35 -6.49
C TYR A 18 -1.27 10.26 -5.87
N PRO A 19 -1.85 9.88 -4.71
CA PRO A 19 -2.85 10.71 -4.08
C PRO A 19 -2.21 12.00 -3.57
N GLU A 20 -2.98 13.10 -3.62
CA GLU A 20 -2.58 14.32 -2.91
C GLU A 20 -2.67 14.10 -1.40
N TRP A 21 -1.90 14.88 -0.65
CA TRP A 21 -1.99 14.90 0.81
C TRP A 21 -3.41 15.23 1.28
N GLU A 22 -3.81 14.64 2.40
CA GLU A 22 -5.11 14.86 3.05
C GLU A 22 -6.34 14.46 2.22
N LYS A 23 -6.15 13.85 1.04
CA LYS A 23 -7.25 13.26 0.25
C LYS A 23 -7.42 11.78 0.53
N CYS A 24 -8.67 11.37 0.67
CA CYS A 24 -9.05 9.96 0.78
C CYS A 24 -9.01 9.28 -0.59
N TRP A 25 -8.72 7.97 -0.60
CA TRP A 25 -8.78 7.14 -1.79
C TRP A 25 -9.31 5.75 -1.41
N ASP A 26 -10.09 5.16 -2.31
CA ASP A 26 -10.74 3.88 -2.06
C ASP A 26 -9.97 2.71 -2.67
N THR A 27 -10.02 1.57 -1.98
CA THR A 27 -9.58 0.30 -2.54
C THR A 27 -10.47 -0.85 -2.10
N ALA A 28 -10.85 -1.70 -3.06
CA ALA A 28 -11.53 -2.94 -2.75
C ALA A 28 -10.70 -3.81 -1.79
N VAL A 29 -11.34 -4.29 -0.73
CA VAL A 29 -10.80 -5.30 0.18
C VAL A 29 -10.89 -6.64 -0.53
N THR A 30 -9.76 -7.34 -0.64
CA THR A 30 -9.68 -8.65 -1.28
C THR A 30 -8.66 -9.47 -0.53
N GLU A 31 -8.96 -10.74 -0.29
CA GLU A 31 -8.06 -11.63 0.45
C GLU A 31 -6.67 -11.69 -0.19
N GLY A 32 -5.64 -11.68 0.65
CA GLY A 32 -4.24 -11.68 0.20
C GLY A 32 -3.79 -10.38 -0.48
N ARG A 33 -4.64 -9.34 -0.52
CA ARG A 33 -4.26 -8.04 -1.08
C ARG A 33 -3.33 -7.30 -0.13
N ILE A 34 -2.30 -6.72 -0.72
CA ILE A 34 -1.29 -5.95 -0.02
C ILE A 34 -1.29 -4.53 -0.57
N LEU A 35 -1.13 -3.58 0.33
CA LEU A 35 -0.87 -2.20 0.01
C LEU A 35 0.59 -1.89 0.29
N GLN A 36 1.28 -1.34 -0.71
CA GLN A 36 2.60 -0.72 -0.54
C GLN A 36 2.42 0.79 -0.64
N ILE A 37 2.77 1.50 0.43
CA ILE A 37 2.80 2.96 0.48
C ILE A 37 4.26 3.37 0.38
N VAL A 38 4.57 4.27 -0.57
CA VAL A 38 5.92 4.80 -0.76
C VAL A 38 5.87 6.31 -0.59
N LEU A 39 6.65 6.82 0.36
CA LEU A 39 6.87 8.25 0.51
C LEU A 39 7.96 8.69 -0.45
N MET A 40 7.65 9.69 -1.28
CA MET A 40 8.56 10.25 -2.27
C MET A 40 9.02 11.65 -1.84
N PHE A 41 10.30 11.95 -2.02
CA PHE A 41 10.87 13.30 -1.90
C PHE A 41 11.64 13.60 -3.19
N ASN A 42 11.24 14.65 -3.92
CA ASN A 42 11.86 15.02 -5.21
C ASN A 42 12.04 13.81 -6.16
N GLN A 43 10.97 13.05 -6.40
CA GLN A 43 10.97 11.85 -7.25
C GLN A 43 11.86 10.69 -6.74
N THR A 44 12.40 10.79 -5.53
CA THR A 44 13.20 9.74 -4.89
C THR A 44 12.40 9.07 -3.77
N PRO A 45 12.28 7.73 -3.74
CA PRO A 45 11.63 7.04 -2.63
C PRO A 45 12.49 7.16 -1.38
N VAL A 46 11.90 7.63 -0.28
CA VAL A 46 12.61 7.82 1.00
C VAL A 46 12.19 6.82 2.07
N VAL A 47 10.93 6.37 2.04
CA VAL A 47 10.38 5.42 3.00
C VAL A 47 9.34 4.54 2.30
N GLU A 48 9.25 3.28 2.68
CA GLU A 48 8.15 2.40 2.30
C GLU A 48 7.49 1.73 3.50
N ALA A 49 6.19 1.48 3.38
CA ALA A 49 5.41 0.68 4.31
C ALA A 49 4.55 -0.31 3.54
N THR A 50 4.58 -1.58 3.95
CA THR A 50 3.79 -2.66 3.34
C THR A 50 2.82 -3.22 4.37
N MET A 51 1.53 -3.29 4.01
CA MET A 51 0.47 -3.78 4.90
C MET A 51 -0.49 -4.72 4.17
N ARG A 52 -0.98 -5.75 4.86
CA ARG A 52 -2.09 -6.59 4.37
C ARG A 52 -3.41 -5.86 4.58
N LEU A 53 -4.26 -5.87 3.56
CA LEU A 53 -5.59 -5.29 3.64
C LEU A 53 -6.59 -6.39 4.05
N GLU A 54 -6.75 -6.59 5.35
CA GLU A 54 -7.62 -7.64 5.91
C GLU A 54 -8.93 -7.08 6.50
N VAL A 55 -9.00 -5.79 6.82
CA VAL A 55 -10.19 -5.13 7.36
C VAL A 55 -10.29 -3.74 6.71
N GLY A 56 -11.49 -3.31 6.32
CA GLY A 56 -11.70 -2.02 5.65
C GLY A 56 -11.21 -0.87 6.54
N VAL A 57 -10.11 -0.22 6.15
CA VAL A 57 -9.60 0.96 6.84
C VAL A 57 -10.21 2.19 6.18
N CYS A 58 -11.27 2.75 6.76
CA CYS A 58 -11.43 4.22 6.78
C CYS A 58 -10.94 4.67 8.15
N LEU A 59 -9.83 5.41 8.15
CA LEU A 59 -9.56 6.38 9.21
C LEU A 59 -9.76 7.76 8.59
N CYS A 60 -10.98 7.93 8.11
CA CYS A 60 -11.69 9.17 8.13
C CYS A 60 -12.52 9.14 9.42
#